data_AF-A0AAV8US72-F1
#
_entry.id   AF-A0AAV8US72-F1
#
_cell.length_a   1.000
_cell.length_b   1.000
_cell.length_c   1.000
_cell.angle_alpha   90.00
_cell.angle_beta   90.00
_cell.angle_gamma   90.00
#
_symmetry.space_group_name_H-M   'P 1'
#
loop_
_entity.id
_entity.type
_entity.pdbx_description
1 polymer ?
#
loop_
_entity_poly.entity_id
_entity_poly.type
_entity_poly.pdbx_seq_one_letter_code
_entity_poly.pdbx_strand_id
1 'polypeptide(L)'
;MEGGFVSGIVPTRAARAERSVVCMSVSRRDMLKFAIGAAAAVVVPMEALADGATSPATKYRVRGIYGYKIMSAGDTVNSVQGLVDSGSWVELGNLVSSAKKSSGKLRDLEGALQLFKTGYFADSRPKQRVMATYQSEFVDAVAALEAAAKKQDKSKANRAAAELKNAYDNIIAYAELSPNEFANTEGQAWSSDYDYRRKF
;
A
#
# COMPACT_ATOMS: atom_id res chain seq x y z
N MET A 1 -19.48 -20.29 -78.57
CA MET A 1 -18.17 -20.69 -79.12
C MET A 1 -17.18 -19.62 -78.74
N GLU A 2 -16.18 -20.05 -78.01
CA GLU A 2 -15.39 -19.26 -77.08
C GLU A 2 -14.34 -18.38 -77.78
N GLY A 3 -14.15 -17.18 -77.23
CA GLY A 3 -13.01 -16.31 -77.51
C GLY A 3 -12.27 -16.05 -76.19
N GLY A 4 -10.94 -16.11 -76.23
CA GLY A 4 -10.04 -15.74 -75.12
C GLY A 4 -8.60 -15.79 -75.66
N PHE A 5 -8.02 -14.67 -76.09
CA PHE A 5 -7.29 -13.63 -75.32
C PHE A 5 -5.98 -14.08 -74.68
N VAL A 6 -4.95 -13.28 -74.99
CA VAL A 6 -3.50 -13.48 -74.89
C VAL A 6 -2.95 -12.89 -73.59
N SER A 7 -1.69 -13.25 -73.27
CA SER A 7 -0.72 -12.51 -72.43
C SER A 7 -0.71 -12.98 -70.96
N GLY A 8 0.42 -13.06 -70.26
CA GLY A 8 1.79 -12.65 -70.50
C GLY A 8 2.55 -12.89 -69.19
N ILE A 9 3.83 -13.24 -69.27
CA ILE A 9 4.68 -13.58 -68.12
C ILE A 9 5.05 -12.30 -67.36
N VAL A 10 4.85 -12.28 -66.05
CA VAL A 10 5.24 -11.20 -65.12
C VAL A 10 6.03 -11.81 -63.95
N PRO A 11 7.11 -11.16 -63.47
CA PRO A 11 8.15 -11.78 -62.65
C PRO A 11 7.79 -12.03 -61.19
N THR A 12 8.49 -13.02 -60.64
CA THR A 12 8.50 -13.53 -59.26
C THR A 12 8.72 -12.40 -58.24
N ARG A 13 7.71 -12.15 -57.39
CA ARG A 13 7.81 -11.28 -56.21
C ARG A 13 8.20 -12.09 -54.98
N ALA A 14 9.04 -11.45 -54.17
CA ALA A 14 9.62 -11.90 -52.92
C ALA A 14 8.63 -12.54 -51.93
N ALA A 15 9.11 -13.57 -51.23
CA ALA A 15 8.47 -14.17 -50.08
C ALA A 15 8.23 -13.12 -48.98
N ARG A 16 6.96 -12.84 -48.68
CA ARG A 16 6.55 -12.12 -47.48
C ARG A 16 5.89 -13.13 -46.56
N ALA A 17 6.59 -13.47 -45.48
CA ALA A 17 6.06 -14.31 -44.41
C ALA A 17 4.78 -13.66 -43.86
N GLU A 18 3.66 -14.35 -44.02
CA GLU A 18 2.42 -14.03 -43.34
C GLU A 18 2.61 -14.25 -41.84
N ARG A 19 2.74 -13.17 -41.08
CA ARG A 19 2.45 -13.19 -39.64
C ARG A 19 0.95 -13.35 -39.49
N SER A 20 0.50 -14.59 -39.40
CA SER A 20 -0.75 -14.97 -38.75
C SER A 20 -0.72 -14.44 -37.31
N VAL A 21 -1.45 -13.36 -37.04
CA VAL A 21 -1.75 -12.93 -35.68
C VAL A 21 -2.92 -13.79 -35.21
N VAL A 22 -2.59 -14.94 -34.62
CA VAL A 22 -3.55 -15.69 -33.83
C VAL A 22 -3.76 -14.89 -32.54
N CYS A 23 -4.87 -14.17 -32.45
CA CYS A 23 -5.37 -13.65 -31.18
C CYS A 23 -5.81 -14.83 -30.31
N MET A 24 -4.86 -15.47 -29.61
CA MET A 24 -5.19 -16.38 -28.53
C MET A 24 -5.69 -15.54 -27.36
N SER A 25 -6.98 -15.67 -27.03
CA SER A 25 -7.54 -15.23 -25.77
C SER A 25 -6.98 -16.12 -24.65
N VAL A 26 -5.73 -15.88 -24.26
CA VAL A 26 -5.11 -16.62 -23.15
C VAL A 26 -5.78 -16.16 -21.85
N SER A 27 -6.58 -17.04 -21.27
CA SER A 27 -7.14 -16.86 -19.94
C SER A 27 -6.00 -16.72 -18.93
N ARG A 28 -6.10 -15.76 -17.99
CA ARG A 28 -5.09 -15.52 -16.93
C ARG A 28 -4.76 -16.77 -16.11
N ARG A 29 -5.64 -17.78 -16.11
CA ARG A 29 -5.42 -19.08 -15.45
C ARG A 29 -4.41 -19.98 -16.16
N ASP A 30 -4.27 -19.87 -17.48
CA ASP A 30 -3.36 -20.74 -18.24
C ASP A 30 -1.91 -20.21 -18.23
N MET A 31 -1.72 -18.89 -18.06
CA MET A 31 -0.39 -18.32 -17.79
C MET A 31 0.19 -18.81 -16.46
N LEU A 32 -0.64 -19.13 -15.47
CA LEU A 32 -0.16 -19.63 -14.17
C LEU A 32 0.39 -21.06 -14.26
N LYS A 33 -0.10 -21.86 -15.23
CA LYS A 33 0.34 -23.25 -15.43
C LYS A 33 1.66 -23.35 -16.19
N PHE A 34 1.94 -22.40 -17.10
CA PHE A 34 3.25 -22.32 -17.77
C PHE A 34 4.39 -21.94 -16.82
N ALA A 35 4.09 -21.22 -15.72
CA ALA A 35 5.10 -20.83 -14.73
C ALA A 35 5.62 -22.01 -13.87
N ILE A 36 4.95 -23.16 -13.87
CA ILE A 36 5.30 -24.30 -13.00
C ILE A 36 6.18 -25.34 -13.74
N GLY A 37 6.25 -25.29 -15.08
CA GLY A 37 6.82 -26.39 -15.88
C GLY A 37 8.23 -26.22 -16.44
N ALA A 38 8.87 -25.06 -16.33
CA ALA A 38 10.17 -24.81 -16.99
C ALA A 38 11.28 -24.53 -15.96
N ALA A 39 11.85 -25.59 -15.40
CA ALA A 39 13.18 -25.55 -14.82
C ALA A 39 14.24 -25.48 -15.93
N ALA A 40 15.33 -24.76 -15.67
CA ALA A 40 16.56 -24.64 -16.47
C ALA A 40 16.57 -23.62 -17.62
N ALA A 41 16.47 -22.33 -17.26
CA ALA A 41 17.33 -21.32 -17.86
C ALA A 41 18.01 -20.58 -16.71
N VAL A 42 19.35 -20.52 -16.72
CA VAL A 42 20.12 -19.62 -15.86
C VAL A 42 19.82 -18.20 -16.34
N VAL A 43 18.66 -17.69 -15.93
CA VAL A 43 18.36 -16.27 -16.00
C VAL A 43 19.22 -15.69 -14.90
N VAL A 44 20.42 -15.24 -15.27
CA VAL A 44 21.10 -14.21 -14.49
C VAL A 44 20.02 -13.14 -14.29
N PRO A 45 19.62 -12.82 -13.04
CA PRO A 45 18.74 -11.69 -12.86
C PRO A 45 19.53 -10.51 -13.39
N MET A 46 19.21 -10.07 -14.60
CA MET A 46 19.33 -8.67 -14.92
C MET A 46 18.42 -8.03 -13.89
N GLU A 47 19.02 -7.61 -12.78
CA GLU A 47 18.50 -6.52 -11.99
C GLU A 47 18.21 -5.44 -13.03
N ALA A 48 16.93 -5.37 -13.42
CA ALA A 48 16.42 -4.14 -13.95
C ALA A 48 16.69 -3.17 -12.81
N LEU A 49 17.79 -2.43 -12.94
CA LEU A 49 18.16 -1.26 -12.17
C LEU A 49 17.06 -0.23 -12.41
N ALA A 50 15.87 -0.51 -11.89
CA ALA A 50 14.80 0.43 -11.65
C ALA A 50 15.16 1.25 -10.40
N ASP A 51 16.43 1.66 -10.30
CA ASP A 51 16.97 2.58 -9.30
C ASP A 51 16.40 4.00 -9.48
N GLY A 52 15.49 4.19 -10.45
CA GLY A 52 14.88 5.46 -10.82
C GLY A 52 13.52 5.76 -10.19
N ALA A 53 12.84 4.84 -9.51
CA ALA A 53 11.46 5.10 -9.03
C ALA A 53 11.39 5.71 -7.61
N THR A 54 12.46 5.59 -6.83
CA THR A 54 12.51 6.05 -5.43
C THR A 54 13.36 7.31 -5.32
N SER A 55 12.80 8.43 -5.74
CA SER A 55 13.43 9.74 -5.55
C SER A 55 13.24 10.23 -4.10
N PRO A 56 14.12 11.13 -3.61
CA PRO A 56 13.86 11.86 -2.36
C PRO A 56 12.49 12.54 -2.36
N ALA A 57 12.06 13.11 -3.49
CA ALA A 57 10.74 13.74 -3.62
C ALA A 57 9.58 12.75 -3.39
N THR A 58 9.69 11.51 -3.86
CA THR A 58 8.71 10.45 -3.59
C THR A 58 8.64 10.15 -2.09
N LYS A 59 9.79 10.04 -1.41
CA LYS A 59 9.83 9.82 0.04
C LYS A 59 9.21 10.98 0.82
N TYR A 60 9.51 12.23 0.44
CA TYR A 60 8.90 13.41 1.04
C TYR A 60 7.39 13.44 0.84
N ARG A 61 6.91 13.11 -0.36
CA ARG A 61 5.47 13.03 -0.67
C ARG A 61 4.78 11.96 0.17
N VAL A 62 5.37 10.75 0.26
CA VAL A 62 4.83 9.66 1.08
C VAL A 62 4.81 10.06 2.56
N ARG A 63 5.88 10.67 3.07
CA ARG A 63 5.95 11.17 4.44
C ARG A 63 4.89 12.24 4.71
N GLY A 64 4.68 13.17 3.79
CA GLY A 64 3.68 14.21 3.93
C GLY A 64 2.24 13.66 3.89
N ILE A 65 1.91 12.80 2.92
CA ILE A 65 0.55 12.25 2.76
C ILE A 65 0.20 11.27 3.88
N TYR A 66 1.04 10.24 4.07
CA TYR A 66 0.72 9.14 4.97
C TYR A 66 1.24 9.39 6.39
N GLY A 67 2.37 10.08 6.55
CA GLY A 67 2.87 10.45 7.88
C GLY A 67 1.91 11.39 8.60
N TYR A 68 1.29 12.36 7.91
CA TYR A 68 0.23 13.18 8.49
C TYR A 68 -0.95 12.33 8.98
N LYS A 69 -1.42 11.37 8.17
CA LYS A 69 -2.52 10.47 8.58
C LYS A 69 -2.15 9.67 9.82
N ILE A 70 -0.95 9.10 9.87
CA ILE A 70 -0.44 8.34 11.02
C ILE A 70 -0.39 9.24 12.27
N MET A 71 0.11 10.47 12.16
CA MET A 71 0.15 11.41 13.29
C MET A 71 -1.24 11.86 13.74
N SER A 72 -2.16 12.12 12.81
CA SER A 72 -3.53 12.55 13.13
C SER A 72 -4.32 11.49 13.90
N ALA A 73 -3.88 10.22 13.85
CA ALA A 73 -4.45 9.17 14.68
C ALA A 73 -3.98 9.17 16.14
N GLY A 74 -2.99 9.97 16.51
CA GLY A 74 -2.46 10.02 17.87
C GLY A 74 -3.55 10.31 18.91
N ASP A 75 -4.43 11.26 18.63
CA ASP A 75 -5.58 11.57 19.50
C ASP A 75 -6.55 10.39 19.62
N THR A 76 -6.72 9.63 18.54
CA THR A 76 -7.56 8.44 18.52
C THR A 76 -6.92 7.33 19.37
N VAL A 77 -5.62 7.09 19.24
CA VAL A 77 -4.88 6.11 20.04
C VAL A 77 -4.87 6.49 21.52
N ASN A 78 -4.64 7.77 21.83
CA ASN A 78 -4.60 8.27 23.21
C ASN A 78 -5.98 8.23 23.88
N SER A 79 -7.09 8.33 23.13
CA SER A 79 -8.44 8.24 23.68
C SER A 79 -8.89 6.80 23.99
N VAL A 80 -8.25 5.78 23.40
CA VAL A 80 -8.61 4.36 23.64
C VAL A 80 -8.59 4.00 25.12
N GLN A 81 -7.54 4.39 25.85
CA GLN A 81 -7.43 4.08 27.27
C GLN A 81 -8.60 4.68 28.07
N GLY A 82 -8.96 5.93 27.78
CA GLY A 82 -10.11 6.60 28.39
C GLY A 82 -11.43 5.87 28.13
N LEU A 83 -11.64 5.36 26.92
CA LEU A 83 -12.83 4.58 26.56
C LEU A 83 -12.90 3.22 27.27
N VAL A 84 -11.75 2.58 27.48
CA VAL A 84 -11.67 1.32 28.25
C VAL A 84 -11.96 1.59 29.73
N ASP A 85 -11.41 2.68 30.28
CA ASP A 85 -11.60 3.04 31.69
C ASP A 85 -13.04 3.42 31.99
N SER A 86 -13.68 4.19 31.11
CA SER A 86 -15.10 4.56 31.19
C SER A 86 -16.06 3.41 30.89
N GLY A 87 -15.60 2.32 30.28
CA GLY A 87 -16.45 1.21 29.84
C GLY A 87 -17.33 1.56 28.64
N SER A 88 -16.91 2.53 27.81
CA SER A 88 -17.62 2.94 26.58
C SER A 88 -17.43 1.93 25.44
N TRP A 89 -17.89 0.69 25.63
CA TRP A 89 -17.63 -0.44 24.72
C TRP A 89 -18.15 -0.24 23.29
N VAL A 90 -19.26 0.49 23.13
CA VAL A 90 -19.83 0.78 21.80
C VAL A 90 -18.91 1.73 21.02
N GLU A 91 -18.42 2.78 21.66
CA GLU A 91 -17.50 3.75 21.05
C GLU A 91 -16.16 3.10 20.74
N LEU A 92 -15.63 2.31 21.68
CA LEU A 92 -14.43 1.52 21.46
C LEU A 92 -14.61 0.56 20.27
N GLY A 93 -15.74 -0.14 20.20
CA GLY A 93 -16.09 -1.04 19.10
C GLY A 93 -16.14 -0.32 17.75
N ASN A 94 -16.73 0.88 17.69
CA ASN A 94 -16.79 1.69 16.47
C ASN A 94 -15.40 2.15 16.00
N LEU A 95 -14.48 2.39 16.95
CA LEU A 95 -13.13 2.85 16.67
C LEU A 95 -12.23 1.73 16.10
N VAL A 96 -12.42 0.49 16.55
CA VAL A 96 -11.58 -0.67 16.18
C VAL A 96 -12.23 -1.63 15.16
N SER A 97 -13.51 -1.45 14.87
CA SER A 97 -14.30 -2.37 14.03
C SER A 97 -13.66 -2.65 12.67
N SER A 98 -13.56 -3.93 12.30
CA SER A 98 -13.15 -4.35 10.95
C SER A 98 -14.32 -4.46 9.96
N ALA A 99 -15.53 -4.04 10.35
CA ALA A 99 -16.72 -4.21 9.52
C ALA A 99 -16.62 -3.38 8.22
N LYS A 100 -16.84 -4.03 7.07
CA LYS A 100 -16.61 -3.47 5.72
C LYS A 100 -17.41 -2.19 5.38
N LYS A 101 -18.47 -1.88 6.13
CA LYS A 101 -19.30 -0.67 5.96
C LYS A 101 -18.87 0.49 6.87
N SER A 102 -18.01 0.23 7.85
CA SER A 102 -17.52 1.17 8.85
C SER A 102 -16.19 0.64 9.39
N SER A 103 -15.16 0.64 8.53
CA SER A 103 -13.80 0.38 9.01
C SER A 103 -13.50 1.43 10.06
N GLY A 104 -13.18 0.97 11.27
CA GLY A 104 -12.85 1.84 12.38
C GLY A 104 -11.63 2.68 12.02
N LYS A 105 -11.55 3.88 12.59
CA LYS A 105 -10.47 4.85 12.31
C LYS A 105 -9.07 4.23 12.46
N LEU A 106 -8.89 3.25 13.36
CA LEU A 106 -7.60 2.58 13.52
C LEU A 106 -7.30 1.55 12.42
N ARG A 107 -8.32 0.90 11.84
CA ARG A 107 -8.13 -0.03 10.72
C ARG A 107 -7.75 0.69 9.44
N ASP A 108 -8.27 1.90 9.23
CA ASP A 108 -7.90 2.73 8.08
C ASP A 108 -6.40 3.11 8.10
N LEU A 109 -5.75 3.08 9.27
CA LEU A 109 -4.31 3.32 9.39
C LEU A 109 -3.46 2.17 8.88
N GLU A 110 -3.97 0.94 8.83
CA GLU A 110 -3.20 -0.21 8.35
C GLU A 110 -2.74 0.00 6.90
N GLY A 111 -3.64 0.54 6.06
CA GLY A 111 -3.32 0.90 4.68
C GLY A 111 -2.31 2.04 4.61
N ALA A 112 -2.45 3.07 5.45
CA ALA A 112 -1.51 4.18 5.51
C ALA A 112 -0.11 3.74 5.96
N LEU A 113 -0.02 2.88 6.97
CA LEU A 113 1.23 2.30 7.47
C LEU A 113 1.90 1.42 6.41
N GLN A 114 1.14 0.61 5.69
CA GLN A 114 1.66 -0.21 4.60
C GLN A 114 2.27 0.67 3.49
N LEU A 115 1.54 1.70 3.04
CA LEU A 115 2.00 2.60 1.99
C LEU A 115 3.18 3.46 2.44
N PHE A 116 3.17 3.91 3.69
CA PHE A 116 4.29 4.61 4.31
C PHE A 116 5.54 3.73 4.34
N LYS A 117 5.43 2.49 4.83
CA LYS A 117 6.54 1.53 4.89
C LYS A 117 7.17 1.31 3.52
N THR A 118 6.37 1.00 2.51
CA THR A 118 6.88 0.69 1.16
C THR A 118 7.37 1.92 0.42
N GLY A 119 6.84 3.10 0.72
CA GLY A 119 7.19 4.33 0.03
C GLY A 119 8.35 5.10 0.67
N TYR A 120 8.34 5.27 1.99
CA TYR A 120 9.34 6.06 2.72
C TYR A 120 10.66 5.29 2.87
N PHE A 121 10.58 4.00 3.19
CA PHE A 121 11.74 3.11 3.34
C PHE A 121 12.01 2.28 2.08
N ALA A 122 11.60 2.77 0.90
CA ALA A 122 11.65 2.00 -0.34
C ALA A 122 13.05 1.46 -0.69
N ASP A 123 14.10 2.18 -0.28
CA ASP A 123 15.51 1.87 -0.49
C ASP A 123 16.14 1.00 0.60
N SER A 124 15.45 0.73 1.71
CA SER A 124 16.03 0.01 2.85
C SER A 124 15.15 -1.16 3.31
N ARG A 125 15.49 -2.37 2.84
CA ARG A 125 14.85 -3.62 3.27
C ARG A 125 14.92 -3.84 4.79
N PRO A 126 16.06 -3.60 5.48
CA PRO A 126 16.11 -3.71 6.93
C PRO A 126 15.10 -2.79 7.62
N LYS A 127 15.00 -1.52 7.17
CA LYS A 127 14.03 -0.58 7.74
C LYS A 127 12.58 -0.99 7.47
N GLN A 128 12.29 -1.51 6.28
CA GLN A 128 10.97 -2.07 5.97
C GLN A 128 10.60 -3.23 6.91
N ARG A 129 11.55 -4.10 7.25
CA ARG A 129 11.29 -5.24 8.15
C ARG A 129 10.95 -4.78 9.56
N VAL A 130 11.73 -3.85 10.13
CA VAL A 130 11.46 -3.28 11.46
C VAL A 130 10.10 -2.59 11.48
N MET A 131 9.80 -1.77 10.47
CA MET A 131 8.49 -1.13 10.34
C MET A 131 7.35 -2.14 10.18
N ALA A 132 7.57 -3.26 9.49
CA ALA A 132 6.58 -4.33 9.36
C ALA A 132 6.31 -5.02 10.70
N THR A 133 7.32 -5.17 11.57
CA THR A 133 7.15 -5.69 12.93
C THR A 133 6.23 -4.78 13.74
N TYR A 134 6.52 -3.47 13.82
CA TYR A 134 5.67 -2.55 14.56
C TYR A 134 4.27 -2.43 13.97
N GLN A 135 4.14 -2.50 12.64
CA GLN A 135 2.83 -2.56 11.98
C GLN A 135 2.05 -3.82 12.38
N SER A 136 2.70 -4.99 12.46
CA SER A 136 2.04 -6.22 12.91
C SER A 136 1.57 -6.09 14.35
N GLU A 137 2.44 -5.61 15.26
CA GLU A 137 2.09 -5.37 16.67
C GLU A 137 0.90 -4.43 16.81
N PHE A 138 0.85 -3.36 16.00
CA PHE A 138 -0.29 -2.45 15.95
C PHE A 138 -1.58 -3.16 15.51
N VAL A 139 -1.55 -3.93 14.41
CA VAL A 139 -2.70 -4.66 13.88
C VAL A 139 -3.21 -5.70 14.87
N ASP A 140 -2.30 -6.43 15.50
CA ASP A 140 -2.61 -7.47 16.49
C ASP A 140 -3.25 -6.84 17.73
N ALA A 141 -2.75 -5.70 18.20
CA ALA A 141 -3.34 -4.95 19.31
C ALA A 141 -4.75 -4.42 18.98
N VAL A 142 -4.98 -3.90 17.76
CA VAL A 142 -6.33 -3.49 17.31
C VAL A 142 -7.28 -4.69 17.28
N ALA A 143 -6.84 -5.84 16.77
CA ALA A 143 -7.65 -7.05 16.74
C ALA A 143 -7.96 -7.57 18.16
N ALA A 144 -6.99 -7.50 19.07
CA ALA A 144 -7.18 -7.85 20.48
C ALA A 144 -8.17 -6.89 21.18
N LEU A 145 -8.09 -5.58 20.92
CA LEU A 145 -9.06 -4.59 21.40
C LEU A 145 -10.47 -4.88 20.87
N GLU A 146 -10.60 -5.20 19.59
CA GLU A 146 -11.88 -5.55 18.98
C GLU A 146 -12.50 -6.78 19.64
N ALA A 147 -11.69 -7.82 19.88
CA ALA A 147 -12.15 -9.02 20.58
C ALA A 147 -12.53 -8.74 22.04
N ALA A 148 -11.77 -7.89 22.73
CA ALA A 148 -12.06 -7.49 24.11
C ALA A 148 -13.33 -6.65 24.20
N ALA A 149 -13.54 -5.69 23.28
CA ALA A 149 -14.73 -4.85 23.23
C ALA A 149 -16.00 -5.67 23.00
N LYS A 150 -15.98 -6.67 22.10
CA LYS A 150 -17.10 -7.59 21.86
C LYS A 150 -17.50 -8.39 23.10
N LYS A 151 -16.53 -8.72 23.95
CA LYS A 151 -16.73 -9.49 25.18
C LYS A 151 -16.86 -8.61 26.44
N GLN A 152 -16.70 -7.29 26.29
CA GLN A 152 -16.62 -6.31 27.38
C GLN A 152 -15.58 -6.71 28.45
N ASP A 153 -14.46 -7.29 28.02
CA ASP A 153 -13.40 -7.78 28.89
C ASP A 153 -12.40 -6.66 29.21
N LYS A 154 -12.61 -5.96 30.33
CA LYS A 154 -11.79 -4.81 30.73
C LYS A 154 -10.32 -5.14 30.93
N SER A 155 -9.99 -6.32 31.46
CA SER A 155 -8.60 -6.70 31.68
C SER A 155 -7.87 -6.89 30.36
N LYS A 156 -8.48 -7.59 29.39
CA LYS A 156 -7.89 -7.76 28.06
C LYS A 156 -7.85 -6.45 27.28
N ALA A 157 -8.88 -5.62 27.41
CA ALA A 157 -8.94 -4.31 26.75
C ALA A 157 -7.82 -3.38 27.24
N ASN A 158 -7.56 -3.32 28.55
CA ASN A 158 -6.46 -2.52 29.10
C ASN A 158 -5.09 -2.96 28.59
N ARG A 159 -4.85 -4.28 28.55
CA ARG A 159 -3.60 -4.81 28.00
C ARG A 159 -3.44 -4.46 26.52
N ALA A 160 -4.48 -4.68 25.73
CA ALA A 160 -4.43 -4.40 24.29
C ALA A 160 -4.33 -2.89 23.99
N ALA A 161 -4.90 -2.02 24.82
CA ALA A 161 -4.75 -0.57 24.72
C ALA A 161 -3.30 -0.13 24.97
N ALA A 162 -2.64 -0.70 25.98
CA ALA A 162 -1.23 -0.44 26.26
C ALA A 162 -0.32 -0.94 25.12
N GLU A 163 -0.56 -2.15 24.61
CA GLU A 163 0.15 -2.73 23.48
C GLU A 163 -0.04 -1.87 22.21
N LEU A 164 -1.26 -1.40 21.94
CA LEU A 164 -1.56 -0.50 20.83
C LEU A 164 -0.76 0.81 20.94
N LYS A 165 -0.77 1.43 22.13
CA LYS A 165 -0.05 2.68 22.37
C LYS A 165 1.45 2.51 22.18
N ASN A 166 2.03 1.45 22.74
CA ASN A 166 3.45 1.17 22.58
C ASN A 166 3.83 0.93 21.11
N ALA A 167 3.04 0.15 20.37
CA ALA A 167 3.28 -0.08 18.95
C ALA A 167 3.18 1.22 18.13
N TYR A 168 2.20 2.06 18.45
CA TYR A 168 2.05 3.38 17.82
C TYR A 168 3.23 4.32 18.12
N ASP A 169 3.65 4.41 19.39
CA ASP A 169 4.77 5.25 19.80
C ASP A 169 6.09 4.77 19.15
N ASN A 170 6.29 3.44 19.02
CA ASN A 170 7.41 2.85 18.27
C ASN A 170 7.38 3.22 16.79
N ILE A 171 6.19 3.20 16.15
CA ILE A 171 6.01 3.64 14.76
C ILE A 171 6.42 5.11 14.60
N ILE A 172 5.90 5.99 15.45
CA ILE A 172 6.19 7.43 15.38
C ILE A 172 7.69 7.70 15.55
N ALA A 173 8.29 7.09 16.58
CA ALA A 173 9.72 7.24 16.85
C ALA A 173 10.59 6.71 15.70
N TYR A 174 10.28 5.50 15.20
CA TYR A 174 11.06 4.86 14.14
C TYR A 174 10.92 5.55 12.78
N ALA A 175 9.73 6.07 12.49
CA ALA A 175 9.45 6.82 11.28
C ALA A 175 9.91 8.29 11.35
N GLU A 176 10.48 8.70 12.50
CA GLU A 176 10.89 10.07 12.79
C GLU A 176 9.78 11.07 12.45
N LEU A 177 8.53 10.71 12.74
CA LEU A 177 7.39 11.55 12.41
C LEU A 177 7.29 12.69 13.43
N SER A 178 7.43 13.91 12.94
CA SER A 178 7.24 15.14 13.70
C SER A 178 6.04 15.92 13.13
N PRO A 179 5.32 16.67 13.97
CA PRO A 179 4.28 17.59 13.48
C PRO A 179 4.83 18.42 12.33
N ASN A 180 4.07 18.51 11.23
CA ASN A 180 4.49 19.30 10.09
C ASN A 180 4.40 20.78 10.45
N GLU A 181 5.53 21.38 10.84
CA GLU A 181 5.65 22.80 11.19
C GLU A 181 5.20 23.72 10.05
N PHE A 182 5.28 23.22 8.80
CA PHE A 182 4.89 23.96 7.62
C PHE A 182 3.41 23.84 7.24
N ALA A 183 2.61 23.11 8.01
CA ALA A 183 1.17 22.97 7.73
C ALA A 183 0.42 24.31 7.84
N ASN A 184 0.94 25.24 8.65
CA ASN A 184 0.28 26.52 8.97
C ASN A 184 1.11 27.76 8.58
N THR A 185 2.29 27.62 7.97
CA THR A 185 3.08 28.77 7.53
C THR A 185 2.49 29.42 6.28
N GLU A 186 2.20 30.72 6.36
CA GLU A 186 1.86 31.55 5.21
C GLU A 186 3.09 31.71 4.29
N GLY A 187 3.02 31.22 3.05
CA GLY A 187 4.11 31.36 2.07
C GLY A 187 4.00 30.43 0.86
N GLN A 188 4.91 30.60 -0.12
CA GLN A 188 5.05 29.81 -1.36
C GLN A 188 5.50 28.34 -1.14
N ALA A 189 5.08 27.68 -0.06
CA ALA A 189 5.44 26.28 0.19
C ALA A 189 4.96 25.32 -0.92
N TRP A 190 4.05 25.79 -1.77
CA TRP A 190 3.48 25.12 -2.93
C TRP A 190 3.26 26.15 -4.04
N SER A 191 3.89 25.92 -5.20
CA SER A 191 3.75 26.76 -6.40
C SER A 191 2.91 26.11 -7.51
N SER A 192 2.58 24.82 -7.37
CA SER A 192 1.88 24.03 -8.39
C SER A 192 0.55 23.49 -7.88
N ASP A 193 -0.46 23.50 -8.76
CA ASP A 193 -1.78 22.90 -8.51
C ASP A 193 -1.71 21.40 -8.19
N TYR A 194 -0.61 20.73 -8.52
CA TYR A 194 -0.39 19.30 -8.28
C TYR A 194 0.24 18.96 -6.91
N ASP A 195 0.49 19.94 -6.03
CA ASP A 195 1.03 19.68 -4.70
C ASP A 195 0.00 18.96 -3.81
N TYR A 196 0.42 17.85 -3.19
CA TYR A 196 -0.41 17.01 -2.34
C TYR A 196 -0.87 17.70 -1.05
N ARG A 197 -0.27 18.85 -0.70
CA ARG A 197 -0.60 19.66 0.48
C ARG A 197 -1.76 20.62 0.23
N ARG A 198 -2.17 20.83 -1.02
CA ARG A 198 -3.33 21.66 -1.34
C ARG A 198 -4.60 20.94 -0.89
N LYS A 199 -5.38 21.56 0.00
CA LYS A 199 -6.73 21.09 0.33
C LYS A 199 -7.61 21.22 -0.93
N PHE A 200 -8.20 20.13 -1.38
CA PHE A 200 -9.28 20.13 -2.38
C PHE A 200 -10.60 20.45 -1.70
#